data_AF-A0A925LJK5-F1
#
_entry.id   AF-A0A925LJK5-F1
#
_cell.length_a   1.000
_cell.length_b   1.000
_cell.length_c   1.000
_cell.angle_alpha   90.00
_cell.angle_beta   90.00
_cell.angle_gamma   90.00
#
_symmetry.space_group_name_H-M   'P 1'
#
loop_
_entity.id
_entity.type
_entity.pdbx_description
1 polymer ?
#
loop_
_entity_poly.entity_id
_entity_poly.type
_entity_poly.pdbx_seq_one_letter_code
_entity_poly.pdbx_strand_id
1 'polypeptide(L)'
;MIELNLAFAVQLINFGILVLVLNIFLYKPIRKVLADRRAVIESARAKTASVDEQVQAKMAQYEARLREAKAEAGVRRAESLKQAQVEETAVLEKARKTSSDSLASIRTRVAKEAADARELLRMQAEQLSGDICEKILGRSL
;
A
#
# COMPACT_ATOMS: atom_id res chain seq x y z
N MET A 1 -37.48 52.64 -76.56
CA MET A 1 -36.61 53.54 -75.78
C MET A 1 -36.92 53.28 -74.31
N ILE A 2 -35.90 53.02 -73.49
CA ILE A 2 -36.12 52.84 -72.05
C ILE A 2 -36.40 54.25 -71.49
N GLU A 3 -37.67 54.61 -71.42
CA GLU A 3 -38.12 55.84 -70.77
C GLU A 3 -37.87 55.67 -69.27
N LEU A 4 -36.79 56.25 -68.78
CA LEU A 4 -36.41 56.24 -67.36
C LEU A 4 -37.36 57.15 -66.59
N ASN A 5 -38.59 56.68 -66.38
CA ASN A 5 -39.66 57.44 -65.76
C ASN A 5 -39.51 57.48 -64.24
N LEU A 6 -40.03 58.54 -63.61
CA LEU A 6 -40.09 58.69 -62.14
C LEU A 6 -40.69 57.45 -61.45
N ALA A 7 -41.65 56.78 -62.10
CA ALA A 7 -42.22 55.51 -61.63
C ALA A 7 -41.18 54.39 -61.47
N PHE A 8 -40.19 54.30 -62.36
CA PHE A 8 -39.10 53.33 -62.25
C PHE A 8 -38.20 53.63 -61.04
N ALA A 9 -37.91 54.91 -60.79
CA ALA A 9 -37.16 55.32 -59.59
C ALA A 9 -37.92 54.99 -58.29
N VAL A 10 -39.24 55.23 -58.26
CA VAL A 10 -40.10 54.87 -57.12
C VAL A 10 -40.16 53.35 -56.92
N GLN A 11 -40.27 52.56 -57.99
CA GLN A 11 -40.23 51.10 -57.93
C GLN A 11 -38.89 50.58 -57.36
N LEU A 12 -37.77 51.19 -57.78
CA LEU A 12 -36.44 50.83 -57.30
C LEU A 12 -36.26 51.15 -55.81
N ILE A 13 -36.77 52.29 -55.36
CA ILE A 13 -36.78 52.65 -53.94
C ILE A 13 -37.66 51.67 -53.14
N ASN A 14 -38.84 51.32 -53.63
CA ASN A 14 -39.72 50.34 -52.99
C ASN A 14 -39.04 48.96 -52.86
N PHE A 15 -38.39 48.49 -53.93
CA PHE A 15 -37.61 47.25 -53.91
C PHE A 15 -36.43 47.33 -52.93
N GLY A 16 -35.72 48.47 -52.87
CA GLY A 16 -34.64 48.70 -51.91
C GLY A 16 -35.11 48.63 -50.46
N ILE A 17 -36.27 49.26 -50.16
CA ILE A 17 -36.91 49.18 -48.83
C ILE A 17 -37.29 47.73 -48.52
N LEU A 18 -37.89 47.01 -49.46
CA LEU A 18 -38.25 45.60 -49.29
C LEU A 18 -37.03 44.73 -48.98
N VAL A 19 -35.92 44.92 -49.70
CA VAL A 19 -34.66 44.21 -49.45
C VAL A 19 -34.11 44.54 -48.06
N LEU A 20 -34.16 45.81 -47.64
CA LEU A 20 -33.74 46.22 -46.30
C LEU A 20 -34.58 45.55 -45.21
N VAL A 21 -35.90 45.56 -45.36
CA VAL A 21 -36.83 44.88 -44.44
C VAL A 21 -36.52 43.39 -44.40
N LEU A 22 -36.39 42.73 -45.55
CA LEU A 22 -36.12 41.29 -45.63
C LEU A 22 -34.76 40.92 -45.02
N ASN A 23 -33.74 41.76 -45.22
CA ASN A 23 -32.41 41.57 -44.63
C ASN A 23 -32.47 41.59 -43.09
N ILE A 24 -33.20 42.55 -42.53
CA ILE A 24 -33.34 42.72 -41.07
C ILE A 24 -34.24 41.63 -40.49
N PHE A 25 -35.39 41.37 -41.11
CA PHE A 25 -36.44 40.53 -40.55
C PHE A 25 -36.27 39.03 -40.82
N LEU A 26 -35.57 38.65 -41.89
CA LEU A 26 -35.48 37.24 -42.31
C LEU A 26 -34.04 36.74 -42.39
N TYR A 27 -33.16 37.41 -43.15
CA TYR A 27 -31.81 36.91 -43.35
C TYR A 27 -30.96 36.92 -42.07
N LYS A 28 -31.03 38.01 -41.30
CA LYS A 28 -30.29 38.13 -40.03
C LYS A 28 -30.72 37.09 -38.98
N PRO A 29 -32.03 36.89 -38.68
CA PRO A 29 -32.44 35.86 -37.72
C PRO A 29 -32.19 34.44 -38.22
N ILE A 30 -32.38 34.14 -39.51
CA ILE A 30 -32.09 32.80 -40.05
C ILE A 30 -30.60 32.46 -39.89
N ARG A 31 -29.70 33.39 -40.23
CA ARG A 31 -28.25 33.19 -40.04
C ARG A 31 -27.90 32.99 -38.58
N LYS A 32 -28.53 33.74 -37.67
CA LYS A 32 -28.33 33.59 -36.23
C LYS A 32 -28.74 32.19 -35.75
N VAL A 33 -29.94 31.72 -36.10
CA VAL A 33 -30.41 30.37 -35.72
C VAL A 33 -29.49 29.29 -36.28
N LEU A 34 -28.99 29.45 -37.50
CA LEU A 34 -28.06 28.50 -38.11
C LEU A 34 -26.69 28.49 -37.40
N ALA A 35 -26.19 29.66 -37.00
CA ALA A 35 -24.97 29.79 -36.21
C ALA A 35 -25.13 29.19 -34.81
N ASP A 36 -26.26 29.47 -34.14
CA ASP A 36 -26.56 28.92 -32.81
C ASP A 36 -26.66 27.39 -32.87
N ARG A 37 -27.33 26.83 -33.87
CA ARG A 37 -27.39 25.37 -34.07
C ARG A 37 -26.01 24.76 -34.29
N ARG A 38 -25.16 25.40 -35.11
CA ARG A 38 -23.77 24.94 -35.33
C ARG A 38 -22.96 25.01 -34.04
N ALA A 39 -23.07 26.09 -33.28
CA ALA A 39 -22.37 26.27 -32.01
C ALA A 39 -22.80 25.24 -30.96
N VAL A 40 -24.10 24.92 -30.86
CA VAL A 40 -24.60 23.88 -29.96
C VAL A 40 -24.04 22.50 -30.33
N ILE A 41 -24.03 22.14 -31.62
CA ILE A 41 -23.48 20.86 -32.06
C ILE A 41 -21.97 20.78 -31.80
N GLU A 42 -21.23 21.84 -32.11
CA GLU A 42 -19.79 21.89 -31.93
C GLU A 42 -19.41 21.83 -30.44
N SER A 43 -20.10 22.62 -29.60
CA SER A 43 -19.89 22.60 -28.14
C SER A 43 -20.26 21.25 -27.53
N ALA A 44 -21.32 20.59 -28.01
CA ALA A 44 -21.67 19.24 -27.56
C ALA A 44 -20.57 18.23 -27.92
N ARG A 45 -20.03 18.28 -29.15
CA ARG A 45 -18.91 17.43 -29.57
C ARG A 45 -17.65 17.67 -28.76
N ALA A 46 -17.28 18.94 -28.57
CA ALA A 46 -16.12 19.32 -27.75
C ALA A 46 -16.29 18.85 -26.30
N LYS A 47 -17.50 18.98 -25.74
CA LYS A 47 -17.80 18.50 -24.39
C LYS A 47 -17.66 16.98 -24.29
N THR A 48 -18.19 16.21 -25.23
CA THR A 48 -18.01 14.76 -25.26
C THR A 48 -16.53 14.38 -25.32
N ALA A 49 -15.77 14.97 -26.24
CA ALA A 49 -14.33 14.70 -26.36
C ALA A 49 -13.58 15.02 -25.06
N SER A 50 -13.88 16.17 -24.43
CA SER A 50 -13.27 16.55 -23.15
C SER A 50 -13.65 15.63 -21.99
N VAL A 51 -14.85 15.06 -22.01
CA VAL A 51 -15.31 14.10 -20.99
C VAL A 51 -14.61 12.77 -21.20
N ASP A 52 -14.50 12.29 -22.43
CA ASP A 52 -13.77 11.06 -22.75
C ASP A 52 -12.29 11.17 -22.34
N GLU A 53 -11.64 12.30 -22.65
CA GLU A 53 -10.26 12.56 -22.24
C GLU A 53 -10.12 12.59 -20.71
N GLN A 54 -11.03 13.26 -20.01
CA GLN A 54 -11.04 13.27 -18.54
C GLN A 54 -11.27 11.88 -17.95
N VAL A 55 -12.17 11.08 -18.52
CA VAL A 55 -12.43 9.72 -18.08
C VAL A 55 -11.19 8.86 -18.28
N GLN A 56 -10.54 8.92 -19.45
CA GLN A 56 -9.30 8.19 -19.71
C GLN A 56 -8.18 8.63 -18.76
N ALA A 57 -8.00 9.93 -18.55
CA ALA A 57 -7.01 10.44 -17.60
C ALA A 57 -7.28 9.96 -16.17
N LYS A 58 -8.55 9.95 -15.73
CA LYS A 58 -8.93 9.44 -14.40
C LYS A 58 -8.72 7.93 -14.29
N MET A 59 -9.03 7.16 -15.32
CA MET A 59 -8.77 5.72 -15.35
C MET A 59 -7.27 5.42 -15.29
N ALA A 60 -6.46 6.12 -16.09
CA ALA A 60 -5.00 5.97 -16.05
C ALA A 60 -4.43 6.33 -14.67
N GLN A 61 -4.90 7.41 -14.05
CA GLN A 61 -4.51 7.78 -12.67
C GLN A 61 -4.94 6.72 -11.65
N TYR A 62 -6.13 6.16 -11.80
CA TYR A 62 -6.63 5.11 -10.91
C TYR A 62 -5.81 3.83 -11.04
N GLU A 63 -5.53 3.38 -12.26
CA GLU A 63 -4.68 2.21 -12.51
C GLU A 63 -3.26 2.40 -11.99
N ALA A 64 -2.68 3.59 -12.18
CA ALA A 64 -1.36 3.94 -11.66
C ALA A 64 -1.34 3.85 -10.12
N ARG A 65 -2.32 4.47 -9.44
CA ARG A 65 -2.46 4.39 -7.98
C ARG A 65 -2.68 2.98 -7.48
N LEU A 66 -3.47 2.18 -8.20
CA LEU A 66 -3.70 0.78 -7.83
C LEU A 66 -2.42 -0.05 -7.96
N ARG A 67 -1.63 0.18 -9.03
CA ARG A 67 -0.34 -0.49 -9.22
C ARG A 67 0.66 -0.09 -8.13
N GLU A 68 0.73 1.20 -7.81
CA GLU A 68 1.58 1.72 -6.74
C GLU A 68 1.20 1.14 -5.38
N ALA A 69 -0.09 1.17 -5.02
CA ALA A 69 -0.58 0.59 -3.76
C ALA A 69 -0.29 -0.92 -3.65
N LYS A 70 -0.42 -1.67 -4.75
CA LYS A 70 -0.06 -3.10 -4.79
C LYS A 70 1.44 -3.30 -4.62
N ALA A 71 2.27 -2.48 -5.26
CA ALA A 71 3.72 -2.54 -5.12
C ALA A 71 4.15 -2.22 -3.67
N GLU A 72 3.61 -1.15 -3.07
CA GLU A 72 3.89 -0.75 -1.70
C GLU A 72 3.42 -1.82 -0.69
N ALA A 73 2.24 -2.41 -0.90
CA ALA A 73 1.77 -3.54 -0.09
C ALA A 73 2.70 -4.76 -0.21
N GLY A 74 3.20 -5.05 -1.41
CA GLY A 74 4.18 -6.11 -1.65
C GLY A 74 5.50 -5.86 -0.91
N VAL A 75 6.03 -4.64 -0.99
CA VAL A 75 7.25 -4.22 -0.27
C VAL A 75 7.06 -4.32 1.24
N ARG A 76 5.97 -3.75 1.78
CA ARG A 76 5.67 -3.84 3.22
C ARG A 76 5.55 -5.29 3.69
N ARG A 77 4.88 -6.14 2.92
CA ARG A 77 4.76 -7.56 3.27
C ARG A 77 6.12 -8.26 3.28
N ALA A 78 6.96 -7.99 2.29
CA ALA A 78 8.31 -8.55 2.22
C ALA A 78 9.18 -8.06 3.40
N GLU A 79 9.08 -6.78 3.75
CA GLU A 79 9.78 -6.21 4.90
C GLU A 79 9.31 -6.81 6.23
N SER A 80 7.99 -6.92 6.45
CA SER A 80 7.44 -7.56 7.64
C SER A 80 7.85 -9.03 7.75
N LEU A 81 7.87 -9.78 6.64
CA LEU A 81 8.35 -11.17 6.64
C LEU A 81 9.83 -11.27 6.98
N LYS A 82 10.66 -10.35 6.46
CA LYS A 82 12.09 -10.31 6.77
C LYS A 82 12.32 -9.96 8.25
N GLN A 83 11.59 -8.98 8.78
CA GLN A 83 11.66 -8.62 10.20
C GLN A 83 11.22 -9.79 11.09
N ALA A 84 10.11 -10.46 10.74
CA ALA A 84 9.62 -11.64 11.45
C ALA A 84 10.66 -12.78 11.45
N GLN A 85 11.33 -13.06 10.33
CA GLN A 85 12.39 -14.08 10.28
C GLN A 85 13.60 -13.71 11.15
N VAL A 86 14.00 -12.43 11.16
CA VAL A 86 15.10 -11.95 12.01
C VAL A 86 14.72 -12.09 13.48
N GLU A 87 13.51 -11.72 13.86
CA GLU A 87 13.01 -11.84 15.21
C GLU A 87 12.86 -13.30 15.65
N GLU A 88 12.30 -14.16 14.79
CA GLU A 88 12.22 -15.61 15.02
C GLU A 88 13.61 -16.21 15.27
N THR A 89 14.59 -15.88 14.42
CA THR A 89 15.96 -16.34 14.58
C THR A 89 16.57 -15.85 15.89
N ALA A 90 16.35 -14.57 16.25
CA ALA A 90 16.84 -14.01 17.51
C ALA A 90 16.21 -14.67 18.74
N VAL A 91 14.91 -14.96 18.71
CA VAL A 91 14.19 -15.67 19.78
C VAL A 91 14.70 -17.10 19.91
N LEU A 92 14.86 -17.82 18.80
CA LEU A 92 15.41 -19.19 18.80
C LEU A 92 16.83 -19.23 19.34
N GLU A 93 17.70 -18.30 18.94
CA GLU A 93 19.06 -18.21 19.45
C GLU A 93 19.10 -17.86 20.94
N LYS A 94 18.22 -16.97 21.41
CA LYS A 94 18.09 -16.67 22.85
C LYS A 94 17.60 -17.89 23.64
N ALA A 95 16.63 -18.63 23.11
CA ALA A 95 16.12 -19.86 23.73
C ALA A 95 17.20 -20.96 23.78
N ARG A 96 18.00 -21.10 22.71
CA ARG A 96 19.15 -22.01 22.66
C ARG A 96 20.21 -21.64 23.69
N LYS A 97 20.61 -20.37 23.77
CA LYS A 97 21.56 -19.89 24.80
C LYS A 97 21.05 -20.16 26.21
N THR A 98 19.79 -19.82 26.48
CA THR A 98 19.19 -20.06 27.80
C THR A 98 19.17 -21.56 28.15
N SER A 99 18.84 -22.42 27.17
CA SER A 99 18.91 -23.88 27.34
C SER A 99 20.33 -24.36 27.58
N SER A 100 21.33 -23.87 26.84
CA SER A 100 22.74 -24.27 27.04
C SER A 100 23.27 -23.83 28.40
N ASP A 101 22.94 -22.61 28.83
CA ASP A 101 23.36 -22.06 30.12
C ASP A 101 22.71 -22.83 31.26
N SER A 102 21.42 -23.16 31.13
CA SER A 102 20.71 -24.03 32.07
C SER A 102 21.36 -25.40 32.16
N LEU A 103 21.66 -26.05 31.02
CA LEU A 103 22.32 -27.35 30.97
C LEU A 103 23.71 -27.32 31.62
N ALA A 104 24.48 -26.25 31.37
CA ALA A 104 25.78 -26.04 31.98
C ALA A 104 25.65 -25.89 33.51
N SER A 105 24.71 -25.08 33.99
CA SER A 105 24.46 -24.88 35.42
C SER A 105 24.03 -26.18 36.12
N ILE A 106 23.18 -26.99 35.48
CA ILE A 106 22.77 -28.30 36.00
C ILE A 106 23.96 -29.23 36.08
N ARG A 107 24.81 -29.31 35.03
CA ARG A 107 26.03 -30.14 35.06
C ARG A 107 26.97 -29.72 36.19
N THR A 108 27.18 -28.42 36.41
CA THR A 108 28.00 -27.93 37.52
C THR A 108 27.40 -28.29 38.88
N ARG A 109 26.08 -28.17 39.05
CA ARG A 109 25.39 -28.58 40.28
C ARG A 109 25.52 -30.07 40.54
N VAL A 110 25.27 -30.91 39.53
CA VAL A 110 25.39 -32.38 39.63
C VAL A 110 26.83 -32.78 39.95
N ALA A 111 27.83 -32.15 39.34
CA ALA A 111 29.23 -32.42 39.64
C ALA A 111 29.59 -32.06 41.10
N LYS A 112 29.04 -30.96 41.62
CA LYS A 112 29.22 -30.55 43.01
C LYS A 112 28.52 -31.53 43.98
N GLU A 113 27.26 -31.85 43.73
CA GLU A 113 26.51 -32.83 44.55
C GLU A 113 27.18 -34.21 44.55
N ALA A 114 27.74 -34.66 43.42
CA ALA A 114 28.49 -35.90 43.34
C ALA A 114 29.83 -35.87 44.11
N ALA A 115 30.50 -34.72 44.15
CA ALA A 115 31.69 -34.52 44.97
C ALA A 115 31.35 -34.53 46.46
N ASP A 116 30.32 -33.79 46.86
CA ASP A 116 29.85 -33.73 48.26
C ASP A 116 29.40 -35.12 48.74
N ALA A 117 28.69 -35.88 47.90
CA ALA A 117 28.29 -37.26 48.22
C ALA A 117 29.49 -38.22 48.33
N ARG A 118 30.53 -38.05 47.51
CA ARG A 118 31.78 -38.83 47.63
C ARG A 118 32.52 -38.53 48.92
N GLU A 119 32.60 -37.26 49.32
CA GLU A 119 33.20 -36.84 50.59
C GLU A 119 32.45 -37.47 51.78
N LEU A 120 31.12 -37.41 51.75
CA LEU A 120 30.26 -37.98 52.80
C LEU A 120 30.43 -39.50 52.91
N LEU A 121 30.42 -40.21 51.78
CA LEU A 121 30.64 -41.66 51.75
C LEU A 121 32.04 -42.04 52.24
N ARG A 122 33.06 -41.23 51.96
CA ARG A 122 34.42 -41.44 52.46
C ARG A 122 34.49 -41.30 53.98
N MET A 123 33.88 -40.27 54.55
CA MET A 123 33.79 -40.11 56.01
C MET A 123 33.03 -41.28 56.66
N GLN A 124 31.92 -41.72 56.05
CA GLN A 124 31.16 -42.88 56.53
C GLN A 124 31.95 -44.18 56.42
N ALA A 125 32.75 -44.35 55.37
CA ALA A 125 33.61 -45.53 55.20
C ALA A 125 34.76 -45.55 56.23
N GLU A 126 35.33 -44.40 56.57
CA GLU A 126 36.34 -44.27 57.62
C GLU A 126 35.76 -44.58 59.01
N GLN A 127 34.56 -44.07 59.33
CA GLN A 127 33.84 -44.42 60.56
C GLN A 127 33.53 -45.91 60.63
N LEU A 128 32.96 -46.49 59.57
CA LEU A 128 32.63 -47.91 59.53
C LEU A 128 33.88 -48.80 59.65
N SER A 129 35.00 -48.38 59.06
CA SER A 129 36.28 -49.08 59.19
C SER A 129 36.82 -49.03 60.64
N GLY A 130 36.62 -47.91 61.33
CA GLY A 130 36.91 -47.77 62.76
C GLY A 130 36.06 -48.72 63.61
N ASP A 131 34.74 -48.73 63.38
CA ASP A 131 33.79 -49.60 64.08
C ASP A 131 34.11 -51.10 63.87
N ILE A 132 34.51 -51.47 62.64
CA ILE A 132 34.93 -52.84 62.30
C ILE A 132 36.24 -53.20 63.02
N CYS A 133 37.25 -52.31 63.01
CA CYS A 133 38.50 -52.53 63.73
C CYS A 133 38.26 -52.68 65.22
N GLU A 134 37.40 -51.87 65.82
CA GLU A 134 37.06 -51.93 67.25
C GLU A 134 36.36 -53.25 67.61
N LYS A 135 35.43 -53.73 66.76
CA LYS A 135 34.77 -55.04 66.93
C LYS A 135 35.71 -56.23 66.78
N ILE A 136 36.70 -56.16 65.89
CA ILE A 136 37.65 -57.26 65.63
C ILE A 136 38.78 -57.28 66.67
N LEU A 137 39.28 -56.12 67.11
CA LEU A 137 40.38 -56.02 68.07
C LEU A 137 39.93 -56.14 69.54
N GLY A 138 38.62 -56.10 69.81
CA GLY A 138 38.05 -56.45 71.11
C GLY A 138 38.47 -55.53 72.27
N ARG A 139 39.03 -54.36 71.96
CA ARG A 139 39.49 -53.40 72.97
C ARG A 139 39.36 -51.99 72.39
N SER A 140 38.54 -51.18 73.06
CA SER A 140 38.28 -49.78 72.77
C SER A 140 39.58 -48.97 72.76
N LEU A 141 39.76 -48.11 71.76
CA LEU A 141 40.77 -47.05 71.74
C LEU A 141 40.11 -45.73 72.10
#